data_AF-A0A1Y2LW54-F1
#
_entry.id   AF-A0A1Y2LW54-F1
#
_cell.length_a   1.000
_cell.length_b   1.000
_cell.length_c   1.000
_cell.angle_alpha   90.00
_cell.angle_beta   90.00
_cell.angle_gamma   90.00
#
_symmetry.space_group_name_H-M   'P 1'
#
loop_
_entity.id
_entity.type
_entity.pdbx_description
1 polymer ?
#
loop_
_entity_poly.entity_id
_entity_poly.type
_entity_poly.pdbx_seq_one_letter_code
_entity_poly.pdbx_strand_id
1 'polypeptide(L)'
;MLNTLANHGYLPRNGRGISKDIAVKIFDDVLNWDITVVSYLYDFAQPSNPAPNATTVNLKELTTHNILEHNTSLSRQDAAFGPADLFNERICNETVAHFIGDIIDVEMAAKARTARTVAAAATNAHFTFPQLGSNFQYGETAAYQLVYGKWNLTAEDVRNRILTPKKYIDYFSK
;
A
#
# COMPACT_ATOMS: atom_id res chain seq x y z
N MET A 1 -4.57 0.87 -3.96
CA MET A 1 -5.01 2.26 -4.25
C MET A 1 -4.88 2.60 -5.73
N LEU A 2 -3.68 2.60 -6.33
CA LEU A 2 -3.49 2.97 -7.74
C LEU A 2 -4.38 2.16 -8.72
N ASN A 3 -4.49 0.84 -8.52
CA ASN A 3 -5.39 0.00 -9.32
C ASN A 3 -6.86 0.47 -9.24
N THR A 4 -7.32 0.90 -8.06
CA THR A 4 -8.67 1.45 -7.87
C THR A 4 -8.84 2.75 -8.66
N LEU A 5 -7.87 3.67 -8.59
CA LEU A 5 -7.92 4.92 -9.35
C LEU A 5 -7.97 4.68 -10.87
N ALA A 6 -7.20 3.71 -11.38
CA ALA A 6 -7.26 3.31 -12.78
C ALA A 6 -8.60 2.65 -13.16
N ASN A 7 -9.11 1.75 -12.32
CA ASN A 7 -10.41 1.09 -12.54
C ASN A 7 -11.58 2.07 -12.58
N HIS A 8 -11.51 3.15 -11.80
CA HIS A 8 -12.51 4.22 -11.81
C HIS A 8 -12.26 5.29 -12.89
N GLY A 9 -11.16 5.22 -13.62
CA GLY A 9 -10.83 6.14 -14.71
C GLY A 9 -10.25 7.49 -14.25
N TYR A 10 -9.82 7.59 -13.00
CA TYR A 10 -9.06 8.74 -12.50
C TYR A 10 -7.61 8.71 -13.00
N LEU A 11 -7.00 7.52 -13.02
CA LEU A 11 -5.75 7.27 -13.76
C LEU A 11 -6.07 6.66 -15.13
N PRO A 12 -5.12 6.68 -16.10
CA PRO A 12 -5.25 5.95 -17.34
C PRO A 12 -5.71 4.51 -17.09
N ARG A 13 -6.84 4.10 -17.67
CA ARG A 13 -7.48 2.79 -17.41
C ARG A 13 -6.59 1.59 -17.76
N ASN A 14 -5.64 1.79 -18.67
CA ASN A 14 -4.66 0.79 -19.05
C ASN A 14 -3.45 0.70 -18.08
N GLY A 15 -3.43 1.55 -17.03
CA GLY A 15 -2.37 1.59 -16.04
C GLY A 15 -1.01 2.04 -16.59
N ARG A 16 -0.99 2.80 -17.69
CA ARG A 16 0.25 3.19 -18.39
C ARG A 16 0.39 4.69 -18.56
N GLY A 17 1.64 5.16 -18.68
CA GLY A 17 1.96 6.56 -18.98
C GLY A 17 1.57 7.53 -17.86
N ILE A 18 1.64 7.10 -16.60
CA ILE A 18 1.31 7.94 -15.45
C ILE A 18 2.52 8.84 -15.19
N SER A 19 2.40 10.13 -15.50
CA SER A 19 3.42 11.12 -15.15
C SER A 19 3.28 11.58 -13.70
N LYS A 20 4.30 12.27 -13.18
CA LYS A 20 4.28 12.86 -11.84
C LYS A 20 3.14 13.85 -11.67
N ASP A 21 2.92 14.71 -12.67
CA ASP A 21 1.84 15.69 -12.65
C ASP A 21 0.46 15.04 -12.62
N ILE A 22 0.26 13.94 -13.38
CA ILE A 22 -0.97 13.15 -13.33
C ILE A 22 -1.16 12.57 -11.93
N ALA A 23 -0.11 11.97 -11.35
CA ALA A 23 -0.20 11.36 -10.03
C ALA A 23 -0.54 12.41 -8.95
N VAL A 24 0.19 13.53 -8.91
CA VAL A 24 -0.03 14.62 -7.95
C VAL A 24 -1.45 15.18 -8.06
N LYS A 25 -1.87 15.54 -9.28
CA LYS A 25 -3.21 16.10 -9.51
C LYS A 25 -4.32 15.15 -9.04
N ILE A 26 -4.22 13.86 -9.40
CA ILE A 26 -5.28 12.90 -9.06
C ILE A 26 -5.32 12.61 -7.57
N PHE A 27 -4.18 12.49 -6.91
CA PHE A 27 -4.15 12.25 -5.47
C PHE A 27 -4.66 13.45 -4.66
N ASP A 28 -4.34 14.68 -5.09
CA ASP A 28 -4.89 15.91 -4.51
C ASP A 28 -6.41 15.97 -4.70
N ASP A 29 -6.88 15.94 -5.95
CA ASP A 29 -8.30 16.13 -6.28
C ASP A 29 -9.21 15.02 -5.76
N VAL A 30 -8.75 13.77 -5.73
CA VAL A 30 -9.61 12.59 -5.46
C VAL A 30 -9.46 12.06 -4.05
N LEU A 31 -8.24 12.13 -3.49
CA LEU A 31 -7.93 11.55 -2.18
C LEU A 31 -7.57 12.61 -1.14
N ASN A 32 -7.44 13.88 -1.53
CA ASN A 32 -7.03 14.98 -0.65
C ASN A 32 -5.68 14.70 0.04
N TRP A 33 -4.73 14.16 -0.73
CA TRP A 33 -3.37 13.92 -0.26
C TRP A 33 -2.52 15.15 -0.45
N ASP A 34 -1.62 15.40 0.51
CA ASP A 34 -0.60 16.43 0.37
C ASP A 34 0.28 16.15 -0.87
N ILE A 35 0.38 17.16 -1.74
CA ILE A 35 1.08 17.04 -3.02
C ILE A 35 2.58 16.76 -2.85
N THR A 36 3.19 17.19 -1.74
CA THR A 36 4.62 16.95 -1.47
C THR A 36 4.84 15.49 -1.13
N VAL A 37 3.94 14.88 -0.36
CA VAL A 37 3.96 13.44 -0.07
C VAL A 37 3.85 12.65 -1.37
N VAL A 38 2.87 12.96 -2.22
CA VAL A 38 2.68 12.25 -3.50
C VAL A 38 3.88 12.41 -4.41
N SER A 39 4.47 13.60 -4.46
CA SER A 39 5.69 13.90 -5.23
C SER A 39 6.85 12.98 -4.82
N TYR A 40 7.09 12.81 -3.51
CA TYR A 40 8.14 11.90 -3.02
C TYR A 40 7.83 10.43 -3.31
N LEU A 41 6.58 9.99 -3.12
CA LEU A 41 6.20 8.60 -3.44
C LEU A 41 6.37 8.29 -4.93
N TYR A 42 6.09 9.25 -5.79
CA TYR A 42 6.34 9.11 -7.22
C TYR A 42 7.84 8.98 -7.53
N ASP A 43 8.68 9.78 -6.89
CA ASP A 43 10.14 9.70 -7.09
C ASP A 43 10.72 8.35 -6.65
N PHE A 44 10.18 7.75 -5.57
CA PHE A 44 10.55 6.38 -5.18
C PHE A 44 10.03 5.32 -6.16
N ALA A 45 8.91 5.58 -6.84
CA ALA A 45 8.34 4.67 -7.82
C ALA A 45 9.00 4.75 -9.20
N GLN A 46 9.53 5.92 -9.57
CA GLN A 46 10.09 6.17 -10.90
C GLN A 46 11.16 5.15 -11.36
N PRO A 47 12.09 4.68 -10.50
CA PRO A 47 13.09 3.69 -10.89
C PRO A 47 12.52 2.34 -11.33
N SER A 48 11.23 2.07 -11.08
CA SER A 48 10.57 0.84 -11.53
C SER A 48 10.38 0.78 -13.05
N ASN A 49 10.36 1.93 -13.73
CA ASN A 49 10.30 1.95 -15.19
C ASN A 49 11.69 1.65 -15.78
N PRO A 50 11.85 0.53 -16.52
CA PRO A 50 13.17 0.13 -17.04
C PRO A 50 13.63 0.95 -18.24
N ALA A 51 12.77 1.80 -18.84
CA ALA A 51 13.12 2.56 -20.02
C ALA A 51 14.13 3.68 -19.68
N PRO A 52 15.21 3.86 -20.47
CA PRO A 52 16.14 4.96 -20.27
C PRO A 52 15.44 6.32 -20.32
N ASN A 53 15.72 7.20 -19.36
CA ASN A 53 15.13 8.54 -19.24
C ASN A 53 13.60 8.55 -19.15
N ALA A 54 12.99 7.49 -18.61
CA ALA A 54 11.55 7.43 -18.40
C ALA A 54 11.05 8.59 -17.52
N THR A 55 10.01 9.27 -17.99
CA THR A 55 9.30 10.35 -17.26
C THR A 55 7.95 9.89 -16.70
N THR A 56 7.58 8.63 -16.93
CA THR A 56 6.30 8.05 -16.52
C THR A 56 6.52 6.72 -15.80
N VAL A 57 5.53 6.32 -15.00
CA VAL A 57 5.45 4.99 -14.39
C VAL A 57 4.28 4.23 -14.99
N ASN A 58 4.46 2.91 -15.19
CA ASN A 58 3.36 2.00 -15.49
C ASN A 58 3.04 1.14 -14.25
N LEU A 59 1.77 0.87 -13.98
CA LEU A 59 1.35 0.09 -12.81
C LEU A 59 1.96 -1.32 -12.79
N LYS A 60 2.19 -1.91 -13.98
CA LYS A 60 2.81 -3.23 -14.10
C LYS A 60 4.26 -3.22 -13.62
N GLU A 61 5.00 -2.15 -13.88
CA GLU A 61 6.43 -2.03 -13.54
C GLU A 61 6.66 -1.86 -12.05
N LEU A 62 5.68 -1.30 -11.32
CA LEU A 62 5.71 -1.18 -9.87
C LEU A 62 5.89 -2.51 -9.14
N THR A 63 5.64 -3.65 -9.79
CA THR A 63 5.87 -4.99 -9.21
C THR A 63 7.33 -5.44 -9.22
N THR A 64 8.25 -4.63 -9.74
CA THR A 64 9.67 -4.97 -9.81
C THR A 64 10.25 -5.06 -8.41
N HIS A 65 10.67 -6.29 -8.04
CA HIS A 65 11.07 -6.62 -6.68
C HIS A 65 12.31 -5.83 -6.21
N ASN A 66 12.26 -5.38 -4.96
CA ASN A 66 13.31 -4.62 -4.26
C ASN A 66 13.63 -3.24 -4.85
N ILE A 67 12.75 -2.67 -5.69
CA ILE A 67 12.77 -1.22 -6.00
C ILE A 67 11.83 -0.50 -5.04
N LEU A 68 10.53 -0.66 -5.26
CA LEU A 68 9.48 -0.16 -4.36
C LEU A 68 8.69 -1.34 -3.79
N GLU A 69 8.33 -2.31 -4.66
CA GLU A 69 7.74 -3.58 -4.23
C GLU A 69 8.71 -4.33 -3.33
N HIS A 70 8.17 -4.92 -2.27
CA HIS A 70 8.91 -5.57 -1.22
C HIS A 70 8.14 -6.76 -0.63
N ASN A 71 8.89 -7.69 -0.05
CA ASN A 71 8.33 -8.76 0.78
C ASN A 71 7.50 -8.18 1.93
N THR A 72 6.68 -9.00 2.59
CA THR A 72 5.80 -8.60 3.71
C THR A 72 4.54 -7.82 3.30
N SER A 73 4.13 -7.87 2.03
CA SER A 73 2.86 -7.23 1.63
C SER A 73 1.65 -7.76 2.40
N LEU A 74 0.69 -6.88 2.73
CA LEU A 74 -0.49 -7.22 3.56
C LEU A 74 -1.55 -8.08 2.83
N SER A 75 -1.48 -8.18 1.51
CA SER A 75 -2.48 -8.88 0.70
C SER A 75 -1.91 -9.52 -0.57
N ARG A 76 -0.59 -9.48 -0.73
CA ARG A 76 0.15 -10.03 -1.87
C ARG A 76 1.19 -10.99 -1.32
N GLN A 77 1.50 -12.03 -2.07
CA GLN A 77 2.60 -12.92 -1.75
C GLN A 77 3.94 -12.29 -2.06
N ASP A 78 4.97 -12.72 -1.32
CA ASP A 78 6.35 -12.37 -1.59
C ASP A 78 6.77 -12.90 -2.98
N ALA A 79 7.61 -12.14 -3.70
CA ALA A 79 8.00 -12.43 -5.08
C ALA A 79 8.68 -13.80 -5.25
N ALA A 80 9.29 -14.34 -4.19
CA ALA A 80 9.90 -15.66 -4.17
C ALA A 80 8.89 -16.80 -4.41
N PHE A 81 7.60 -16.57 -4.18
CA PHE A 81 6.53 -17.55 -4.34
C PHE A 81 5.70 -17.36 -5.63
N GLY A 82 6.01 -16.34 -6.44
CA GLY A 82 5.30 -16.02 -7.69
C GLY A 82 4.95 -14.53 -7.82
N PRO A 83 3.97 -14.16 -8.67
CA PRO A 83 3.65 -12.75 -8.93
C PRO A 83 3.25 -11.97 -7.67
N ALA A 84 3.96 -10.87 -7.40
CA ALA A 84 3.74 -10.00 -6.24
C ALA A 84 2.71 -8.88 -6.49
N ASP A 85 2.12 -8.81 -7.69
CA ASP A 85 1.09 -7.83 -8.06
C ASP A 85 -0.35 -8.38 -7.92
N LEU A 86 -0.51 -9.70 -7.83
CA LEU A 86 -1.81 -10.35 -7.73
C LEU A 86 -2.31 -10.38 -6.29
N PHE A 87 -3.62 -10.12 -6.13
CA PHE A 87 -4.27 -10.28 -4.83
C PHE A 87 -4.18 -11.75 -4.38
N ASN A 88 -3.77 -11.95 -3.13
CA ASN A 88 -3.68 -13.25 -2.50
C ASN A 88 -4.65 -13.28 -1.31
N GLU A 89 -5.77 -13.98 -1.49
CA GLU A 89 -6.84 -14.07 -0.50
C GLU A 89 -6.35 -14.62 0.84
N ARG A 90 -5.51 -15.66 0.82
CA ARG A 90 -4.94 -16.23 2.04
C ARG A 90 -4.16 -15.20 2.85
N ILE A 91 -3.26 -14.46 2.21
CA ILE A 91 -2.44 -13.44 2.90
C ILE A 91 -3.32 -12.26 3.37
N CYS A 92 -4.31 -11.86 2.57
CA CYS A 92 -5.28 -10.87 3.01
C CYS A 92 -6.05 -11.35 4.26
N ASN A 93 -6.47 -12.62 4.28
CA ASN A 93 -7.19 -13.23 5.39
C ASN A 93 -6.32 -13.31 6.66
N GLU A 94 -5.03 -13.61 6.52
CA GLU A 94 -4.06 -13.54 7.63
C GLU A 94 -3.96 -12.12 8.19
N THR A 95 -3.92 -11.08 7.34
CA THR A 95 -3.92 -9.67 7.78
C THR A 95 -5.22 -9.28 8.49
N VAL A 96 -6.39 -9.54 7.88
CA VAL A 96 -7.68 -9.10 8.44
C VAL A 96 -8.09 -9.88 9.70
N ALA A 97 -7.48 -11.03 9.97
CA ALA A 97 -7.66 -11.76 11.23
C ALA A 97 -7.25 -10.93 12.46
N HIS A 98 -6.38 -9.93 12.28
CA HIS A 98 -6.00 -9.00 13.34
C HIS A 98 -6.98 -7.84 13.55
N PHE A 99 -7.94 -7.64 12.63
CA PHE A 99 -8.95 -6.59 12.70
C PHE A 99 -10.19 -7.10 13.46
N ILE A 100 -10.07 -7.07 14.79
CA ILE A 100 -11.12 -7.53 15.71
C ILE A 100 -12.19 -6.45 15.89
N GLY A 101 -13.47 -6.83 15.75
CA GLY A 101 -14.58 -5.88 15.77
C GLY A 101 -14.76 -5.08 14.47
N ASP A 102 -15.57 -4.02 14.53
CA ASP A 102 -16.00 -3.26 13.35
C ASP A 102 -15.11 -2.05 13.02
N ILE A 103 -14.18 -1.71 13.91
CA ILE A 103 -13.28 -0.57 13.81
C ILE A 103 -11.84 -1.04 13.95
N ILE A 104 -11.00 -0.67 13.00
CA ILE A 104 -9.56 -0.89 13.01
C ILE A 104 -8.91 0.36 13.60
N ASP A 105 -8.25 0.19 14.74
CA ASP A 105 -7.36 1.20 15.32
C ASP A 105 -5.90 0.97 14.86
N VAL A 106 -5.03 1.90 15.25
CA VAL A 106 -3.60 1.83 14.90
C VAL A 106 -2.90 0.61 15.50
N GLU A 107 -3.36 0.09 16.65
CA GLU A 107 -2.74 -1.07 17.29
C GLU A 107 -3.05 -2.34 16.50
N MET A 108 -4.29 -2.53 16.06
CA MET A 108 -4.67 -3.65 15.20
C MET A 108 -3.92 -3.62 13.87
N ALA A 109 -3.80 -2.43 13.26
CA ALA A 109 -3.02 -2.22 12.05
C ALA A 109 -1.53 -2.57 12.24
N ALA A 110 -0.93 -2.13 13.35
CA ALA A 110 0.45 -2.44 13.70
C ALA A 110 0.65 -3.94 13.94
N LYS A 111 -0.25 -4.60 14.67
CA LYS A 111 -0.21 -6.05 14.91
C LYS A 111 -0.25 -6.83 13.60
N ALA A 112 -1.16 -6.49 12.69
CA ALA A 112 -1.27 -7.14 11.39
C ALA A 112 0.03 -7.00 10.57
N ARG A 113 0.57 -5.79 10.52
CA ARG A 113 1.86 -5.48 9.88
C ARG A 113 3.00 -6.29 10.48
N THR A 114 3.16 -6.29 11.80
CA THR A 114 4.21 -7.05 12.48
C THR A 114 4.08 -8.55 12.25
N ALA A 115 2.87 -9.10 12.36
CA ALA A 115 2.62 -10.51 12.11
C ALA A 115 3.00 -10.92 10.67
N ARG A 116 2.64 -10.10 9.68
CA ARG A 116 3.02 -10.34 8.29
C ARG A 116 4.53 -10.31 8.10
N THR A 117 5.23 -9.34 8.70
CA THR A 117 6.69 -9.26 8.61
C THR A 117 7.38 -10.46 9.24
N VAL A 118 6.93 -10.91 10.42
CA VAL A 118 7.47 -12.10 11.09
C VAL A 118 7.20 -13.35 10.26
N ALA A 119 5.98 -13.55 9.76
CA ALA A 119 5.62 -14.71 8.96
C ALA A 119 6.43 -14.77 7.65
N ALA A 120 6.68 -13.63 6.99
CA ALA A 120 7.50 -13.56 5.78
C ALA A 120 8.93 -14.01 6.05
N ALA A 121 9.57 -13.41 7.06
CA ALA A 121 10.94 -13.70 7.42
C ALA A 121 11.13 -15.16 7.88
N ALA A 122 10.10 -15.76 8.48
CA ALA A 122 10.15 -17.15 8.94
C ALA A 122 9.94 -18.19 7.82
N THR A 123 9.27 -17.83 6.72
CA THR A 123 8.83 -18.80 5.70
C THR A 123 9.48 -18.61 4.33
N ASN A 124 10.02 -17.42 4.04
CA ASN A 124 10.67 -17.11 2.78
C ASN A 124 12.19 -17.29 2.89
N ALA A 125 12.73 -18.36 2.33
CA ALA A 125 14.18 -18.63 2.31
C ALA A 125 14.99 -17.57 1.52
N HIS A 126 14.33 -16.77 0.68
CA HIS A 126 14.91 -15.67 -0.09
C HIS A 126 14.45 -14.31 0.44
N PHE A 127 14.07 -14.23 1.71
CA PHE A 127 13.59 -13.00 2.33
C PHE A 127 14.63 -11.89 2.21
N THR A 128 14.25 -10.82 1.52
CA THR A 128 14.97 -9.55 1.47
C THR A 128 14.12 -8.47 2.10
N PHE A 129 14.77 -7.55 2.82
CA PHE A 129 14.06 -6.37 3.33
C PHE A 129 14.90 -5.10 3.22
N PRO A 130 15.04 -4.54 2.01
CA PRO A 130 15.76 -3.30 1.81
C PRO A 130 15.18 -2.16 2.63
N GLN A 131 16.02 -1.17 2.98
CA GLN A 131 15.63 -0.05 3.83
C GLN A 131 14.42 0.74 3.29
N LEU A 132 14.32 0.90 1.98
CA LEU A 132 13.18 1.57 1.36
C LEU A 132 11.88 0.79 1.64
N GLY A 133 11.85 -0.51 1.35
CA GLY A 133 10.68 -1.36 1.62
C GLY A 133 10.35 -1.46 3.11
N SER A 134 11.35 -1.54 3.98
CA SER A 134 11.13 -1.60 5.43
C SER A 134 10.52 -0.31 6.00
N ASN A 135 10.77 0.84 5.39
CA ASN A 135 10.11 2.10 5.74
C ASN A 135 8.73 2.20 5.08
N PHE A 136 8.62 1.80 3.81
CA PHE A 136 7.39 1.91 3.01
C PHE A 136 6.24 1.10 3.61
N GLN A 137 6.53 -0.09 4.16
CA GLN A 137 5.54 -0.97 4.76
C GLN A 137 4.65 -0.26 5.81
N TYR A 138 5.21 0.68 6.58
CA TYR A 138 4.49 1.43 7.60
C TYR A 138 3.62 2.52 6.97
N GLY A 139 4.15 3.19 5.94
CA GLY A 139 3.40 4.16 5.14
C GLY A 139 2.20 3.52 4.46
N GLU A 140 2.33 2.31 3.92
CA GLU A 140 1.21 1.57 3.31
C GLU A 140 0.14 1.17 4.33
N THR A 141 0.56 0.76 5.54
CA THR A 141 -0.37 0.49 6.65
C THR A 141 -1.09 1.76 7.10
N ALA A 142 -0.43 2.92 7.06
CA ALA A 142 -1.06 4.20 7.32
C ALA A 142 -1.99 4.64 6.16
N ALA A 143 -1.63 4.36 4.91
CA ALA A 143 -2.31 4.86 3.71
C ALA A 143 -3.77 4.42 3.62
N TYR A 144 -4.10 3.15 3.90
CA TYR A 144 -5.50 2.73 3.87
C TYR A 144 -6.32 3.38 5.01
N GLN A 145 -5.69 3.62 6.17
CA GLN A 145 -6.35 4.30 7.28
C GLN A 145 -6.53 5.78 6.98
N LEU A 146 -5.56 6.43 6.32
CA LEU A 146 -5.68 7.81 5.82
C LEU A 146 -6.90 7.98 4.92
N VAL A 147 -7.13 7.03 4.01
CA VAL A 147 -8.22 7.09 3.03
C VAL A 147 -9.59 6.73 3.64
N TYR A 148 -9.66 5.71 4.50
CA TYR A 148 -10.93 5.17 4.99
C TYR A 148 -11.26 5.52 6.45
N GLY A 149 -10.30 6.07 7.18
CA GLY A 149 -10.38 6.36 8.60
C GLY A 149 -11.07 7.66 8.94
N LYS A 150 -11.70 7.68 10.11
CA LYS A 150 -12.18 8.90 10.76
C LYS A 150 -11.11 9.43 11.69
N TRP A 151 -10.74 10.69 11.50
CA TRP A 151 -9.66 11.35 12.21
C TRP A 151 -10.16 12.09 13.46
N ASN A 152 -9.44 11.94 14.57
CA ASN A 152 -9.57 12.75 15.77
C ASN A 152 -8.16 13.19 16.22
N LEU A 153 -7.67 14.29 15.65
CA LEU A 153 -6.33 14.79 15.91
C LEU A 153 -6.12 15.28 17.35
N THR A 154 -7.20 15.50 18.10
CA THR A 154 -7.15 15.93 19.51
C THR A 154 -7.12 14.77 20.50
N ALA A 155 -7.24 13.52 20.05
CA ALA A 155 -7.19 12.37 20.93
C ALA A 155 -5.80 12.22 21.58
N GLU A 156 -5.79 12.16 22.92
CA GLU A 156 -4.58 11.89 23.70
C GLU A 156 -4.06 10.47 23.42
N ASP A 157 -4.93 9.47 23.48
CA ASP A 157 -4.60 8.09 23.09
C ASP A 157 -4.50 7.98 21.56
N VAL A 158 -3.33 7.55 21.09
CA VAL A 158 -3.04 7.32 19.67
C VAL A 158 -4.01 6.33 19.02
N ARG A 159 -4.56 5.36 19.77
CA ARG A 159 -5.56 4.41 19.27
C ARG A 159 -6.84 5.08 18.82
N ASN A 160 -7.15 6.24 19.40
CA ASN A 160 -8.36 6.98 19.09
C ASN A 160 -8.14 8.08 18.03
N ARG A 161 -6.91 8.26 17.52
CA ARG A 161 -6.60 9.31 16.54
C ARG A 161 -7.09 9.01 15.15
N ILE A 162 -7.13 7.73 14.78
CA ILE A 162 -7.61 7.27 13.49
C ILE A 162 -8.34 5.95 13.66
N LEU A 163 -9.63 5.97 13.32
CA LEU A 163 -10.52 4.82 13.48
C LEU A 163 -11.10 4.46 12.13
N THR A 164 -10.70 3.31 11.59
CA THR A 164 -11.05 2.88 10.24
C THR A 164 -12.19 1.85 10.28
N PRO A 165 -13.38 2.14 9.73
CA PRO A 165 -14.44 1.14 9.65
C PRO A 165 -14.00 -0.07 8.83
N LYS A 166 -14.01 -1.25 9.47
CA LYS A 166 -13.54 -2.51 8.88
C LYS A 166 -14.26 -2.86 7.58
N LYS A 167 -15.55 -2.51 7.46
CA LYS A 167 -16.37 -2.72 6.26
C LYS A 167 -15.76 -2.17 4.96
N TYR A 168 -14.90 -1.15 5.02
CA TYR A 168 -14.22 -0.60 3.84
C TYR A 168 -13.01 -1.43 3.41
N ILE A 169 -12.46 -2.24 4.32
CA ILE A 169 -11.34 -3.14 4.05
C ILE A 169 -11.85 -4.53 3.66
N ASP A 170 -12.90 -5.03 4.33
CA ASP A 170 -13.53 -6.32 4.02
C ASP A 170 -14.11 -6.40 2.60
N TYR A 171 -14.30 -5.25 1.92
CA TYR A 171 -14.66 -5.22 0.50
C TYR A 171 -13.66 -6.01 -0.38
N PHE A 172 -12.39 -6.08 0.03
CA PHE A 172 -11.35 -6.79 -0.70
C PHE A 172 -11.21 -8.27 -0.28
N SER A 173 -11.96 -8.72 0.73
CA SER A 173 -11.85 -10.05 1.35
C SER A 173 -13.08 -10.93 1.15
N LYS A 174 -13.99 -10.52 0.26
CA LYS A 174 -15.20 -11.24 -0.15
C LYS A 174 -15.12 -11.60 -1.63
#